data_AF-A0A1H4YKG3-F1
#
_entry.id   AF-A0A1H4YKG3-F1
#
_cell.length_a   1.000
_cell.length_b   1.000
_cell.length_c   1.000
_cell.angle_alpha   90.00
_cell.angle_beta   90.00
_cell.angle_gamma   90.00
#
_symmetry.space_group_name_H-M   'P 1'
#
loop_
_entity.id
_entity.type
_entity.pdbx_description
1 polymer ?
#
loop_
_entity_poly.entity_id
_entity_poly.type
_entity_poly.pdbx_seq_one_letter_code
_entity_poly.pdbx_strand_id
1 'polypeptide(L)'
;MRAVREFPPWLLGGRAELSAGLQSLVDDWFGFHLIKAVCAGLLVALAISVGHRALALIPTVLLIANVQGVVAPLSSAFSLLDPVRLRDGEPGRALAQMRTELRATPSGPVQSLVDDFARYHVAVVVMAGVLTAVLVVFAVRAWRQDRRRWAAATLAAAVVAGVVTAANITNTLDPVRGLLDFVGGS
;
A
#
# COMPACT_ATOMS: atom_id res chain seq x y z
N MET A 1 -2.45 -18.47 10.80
CA MET A 1 -3.08 -17.70 9.70
C MET A 1 -2.68 -18.31 8.36
N ARG A 2 -3.53 -18.23 7.32
CA ARG A 2 -3.25 -18.81 5.99
C ARG A 2 -1.95 -18.28 5.39
N ALA A 3 -1.70 -16.97 5.46
CA ALA A 3 -0.44 -16.35 5.03
C ALA A 3 0.82 -17.02 5.62
N VAL A 4 0.83 -17.31 6.93
CA VAL A 4 1.97 -17.96 7.61
C VAL A 4 2.21 -19.39 7.11
N ARG A 5 1.22 -20.06 6.53
CA ARG A 5 1.37 -21.40 5.95
C ARG A 5 1.78 -21.37 4.48
N GLU A 6 1.29 -20.39 3.71
CA GLU A 6 1.48 -20.37 2.25
C GLU A 6 2.77 -19.65 1.82
N PHE A 7 3.17 -18.57 2.49
CA PHE A 7 4.35 -17.79 2.10
C PHE A 7 5.69 -18.53 2.31
N PRO A 8 5.95 -19.19 3.45
CA PRO A 8 7.26 -19.82 3.67
C PRO A 8 7.64 -20.88 2.62
N PRO A 9 6.81 -21.89 2.31
CA PRO A 9 7.19 -22.90 1.32
C PRO A 9 7.36 -22.32 -0.09
N TRP A 10 6.61 -21.26 -0.43
CA TRP A 10 6.76 -20.56 -1.72
C TRP A 10 8.08 -19.79 -1.79
N LEU A 11 8.43 -19.01 -0.76
CA LEU A 11 9.70 -18.28 -0.68
C LEU A 11 10.90 -19.23 -0.74
N LEU A 12 10.83 -20.35 -0.02
CA LEU A 12 11.90 -21.34 0.01
C LEU A 12 11.99 -22.16 -1.30
N GLY A 13 10.90 -22.25 -2.07
CA GLY A 13 10.80 -23.07 -3.27
C GLY A 13 11.49 -22.50 -4.51
N GLY A 14 11.84 -21.21 -4.51
CA GLY A 14 12.65 -20.55 -5.54
C GLY A 14 11.97 -20.34 -6.91
N ARG A 15 10.73 -20.80 -7.11
CA ARG A 15 9.96 -20.62 -8.35
C ARG A 15 9.03 -19.41 -8.25
N ALA A 16 9.05 -18.54 -9.27
CA ALA A 16 8.22 -17.33 -9.28
C ALA A 16 6.71 -17.62 -9.26
N GLU A 17 6.29 -18.77 -9.81
CA GLU A 17 4.90 -19.20 -9.83
C GLU A 17 4.33 -19.36 -8.42
N LEU A 18 3.16 -18.77 -8.16
CA LEU A 18 2.46 -18.90 -6.88
C LEU A 18 2.00 -20.35 -6.71
N SER A 19 2.16 -20.90 -5.50
CA SER A 19 1.54 -22.18 -5.16
C SER A 19 0.01 -22.03 -5.24
N ALA A 20 -0.73 -23.12 -5.50
CA ALA A 20 -2.19 -23.05 -5.58
C ALA A 20 -2.83 -22.46 -4.30
N GLY A 21 -2.26 -22.78 -3.13
CA GLY A 21 -2.71 -22.25 -1.85
C GLY A 21 -2.46 -20.75 -1.68
N LEU A 22 -1.29 -20.27 -2.12
CA LEU A 22 -0.92 -18.85 -2.11
C LEU A 22 -1.71 -18.06 -3.16
N GLN A 23 -1.88 -18.59 -4.37
CA GLN A 23 -2.71 -17.98 -5.42
C GLN A 23 -4.13 -17.75 -4.91
N SER A 24 -4.78 -18.77 -4.34
CA SER A 24 -6.12 -18.60 -3.80
C SER A 24 -6.17 -17.63 -2.60
N LEU A 25 -5.13 -17.56 -1.77
CA LEU A 25 -5.05 -16.52 -0.72
C LEU A 25 -4.98 -15.12 -1.34
N VAL A 26 -4.17 -14.93 -2.37
CA VAL A 26 -4.00 -13.65 -3.08
C VAL A 26 -5.30 -13.26 -3.79
N ASP A 27 -5.99 -14.20 -4.43
CA ASP A 27 -7.27 -13.97 -5.11
C ASP A 27 -8.38 -13.57 -4.13
N ASP A 28 -8.48 -14.28 -2.99
CA ASP A 28 -9.42 -13.94 -1.92
C ASP A 28 -9.14 -12.53 -1.36
N TRP A 29 -7.86 -12.20 -1.17
CA TRP A 29 -7.42 -10.90 -0.65
C TRP A 29 -7.71 -9.77 -1.64
N PHE A 30 -7.43 -10.00 -2.92
CA PHE A 30 -7.80 -9.10 -4.02
C PHE A 30 -9.30 -8.84 -4.02
N GLY A 31 -10.12 -9.89 -3.99
CA GLY A 31 -11.59 -9.78 -3.99
C GLY A 31 -12.11 -8.98 -2.81
N PHE A 32 -11.56 -9.22 -1.61
CA PHE A 32 -11.89 -8.47 -0.41
C PHE A 32 -11.60 -6.97 -0.55
N HIS A 33 -10.44 -6.60 -1.08
CA HIS A 33 -10.07 -5.21 -1.34
C HIS A 33 -10.92 -4.58 -2.45
N LEU A 34 -11.22 -5.34 -3.51
CA LEU A 34 -12.06 -4.88 -4.61
C LEU A 34 -13.47 -4.53 -4.15
N ILE A 35 -14.11 -5.40 -3.36
CA ILE A 35 -15.45 -5.13 -2.82
C ILE A 35 -15.45 -3.86 -1.98
N LYS A 36 -14.48 -3.69 -1.08
CA LYS A 36 -14.35 -2.48 -0.26
C LYS A 36 -14.12 -1.23 -1.12
N ALA A 37 -13.30 -1.31 -2.16
CA ALA A 37 -13.06 -0.21 -3.08
C ALA A 37 -14.34 0.20 -3.82
N VAL A 38 -15.11 -0.76 -4.33
CA VAL A 38 -16.40 -0.50 -4.99
C VAL A 38 -17.39 0.16 -4.02
N CYS A 39 -17.57 -0.42 -2.83
CA CYS A 39 -18.47 0.16 -1.82
C CYS A 39 -18.05 1.58 -1.42
N ALA A 40 -16.75 1.81 -1.21
CA ALA A 40 -16.22 3.13 -0.89
C ALA A 40 -16.44 4.13 -2.05
N GLY A 41 -16.22 3.72 -3.30
CA GLY A 41 -16.49 4.54 -4.48
C GLY A 41 -17.96 4.95 -4.61
N LEU A 42 -18.89 4.02 -4.35
CA LEU A 42 -20.32 4.30 -4.34
C LEU A 42 -20.70 5.31 -3.23
N LEU A 43 -20.11 5.16 -2.04
CA LEU A 43 -20.31 6.11 -0.93
C LEU A 43 -19.76 7.50 -1.25
N VAL A 44 -18.60 7.60 -1.91
CA VAL A 44 -18.07 8.88 -2.41
C VAL A 44 -19.03 9.52 -3.40
N ALA A 45 -19.50 8.75 -4.39
CA ALA A 45 -20.42 9.24 -5.42
C ALA A 45 -21.74 9.74 -4.81
N LEU A 46 -22.31 8.97 -3.87
CA LEU A 46 -23.52 9.35 -3.15
C LEU A 46 -23.30 10.63 -2.32
N ALA A 47 -22.22 10.71 -1.54
CA ALA A 47 -21.94 11.90 -0.71
C ALA A 47 -21.78 13.16 -1.57
N ILE A 48 -21.17 13.05 -2.75
CA ILE A 48 -21.04 14.17 -3.69
C ILE A 48 -22.40 14.55 -4.29
N SER A 49 -23.22 13.57 -4.70
CA SER A 49 -24.51 13.84 -5.36
C SER A 49 -25.50 14.53 -4.44
N VAL A 50 -25.47 14.23 -3.13
CA VAL A 50 -26.31 14.90 -2.11
C VAL A 50 -25.68 16.19 -1.54
N GLY A 51 -24.50 16.61 -2.02
CA GLY A 51 -23.84 17.85 -1.60
C GLY A 51 -22.97 17.78 -0.34
N HIS A 52 -22.81 16.59 0.27
CA HIS A 52 -22.01 16.38 1.48
C HIS A 52 -20.51 16.17 1.18
N ARG A 53 -19.89 17.18 0.57
CA ARG A 53 -18.48 17.12 0.11
C ARG A 53 -17.46 16.85 1.23
N ALA A 54 -17.71 17.36 2.44
CA ALA A 54 -16.81 17.11 3.59
C ALA A 54 -16.88 15.64 4.07
N LEU A 55 -18.09 15.06 4.10
CA LEU A 55 -18.27 13.65 4.48
C LEU A 55 -17.67 12.70 3.46
N ALA A 56 -17.63 13.08 2.17
CA ALA A 56 -17.01 12.28 1.12
C ALA A 56 -15.52 11.98 1.36
N LEU A 57 -14.83 12.74 2.23
CA LEU A 57 -13.43 12.48 2.57
C LEU A 57 -13.21 11.14 3.26
N ILE A 58 -14.16 10.71 4.11
CA ILE A 58 -14.08 9.45 4.85
C ILE A 58 -14.05 8.24 3.90
N PRO A 59 -15.06 8.03 3.03
CA PRO A 59 -15.01 6.94 2.06
C PRO A 59 -13.92 7.15 0.99
N THR A 60 -13.46 8.38 0.74
CA THR A 60 -12.29 8.59 -0.15
C THR A 60 -11.02 7.98 0.43
N VAL A 61 -10.75 8.14 1.73
CA VAL A 61 -9.59 7.50 2.38
C VAL A 61 -9.73 5.98 2.33
N LEU A 62 -10.93 5.44 2.57
CA LEU A 62 -11.19 4.00 2.43
C LEU A 62 -10.97 3.53 1.00
N LEU A 63 -11.41 4.28 -0.01
CA LEU A 63 -11.19 3.95 -1.41
C LEU A 63 -9.70 3.87 -1.72
N ILE A 64 -8.92 4.89 -1.35
CA ILE A 64 -7.46 4.92 -1.57
C ILE A 64 -6.79 3.71 -0.92
N ALA A 65 -7.11 3.43 0.35
CA ALA A 65 -6.54 2.30 1.07
C ALA A 65 -6.84 0.94 0.42
N ASN A 66 -8.01 0.82 -0.22
CA ASN A 66 -8.42 -0.43 -0.85
C ASN A 66 -7.94 -0.59 -2.28
N VAL A 67 -7.75 0.50 -3.03
CA VAL A 67 -7.12 0.47 -4.36
C VAL A 67 -5.72 -0.13 -4.30
N GLN A 68 -4.94 0.20 -3.25
CA GLN A 68 -3.59 -0.34 -3.06
C GLN A 68 -3.60 -1.88 -2.96
N GLY A 69 -4.53 -2.45 -2.19
CA GLY A 69 -4.68 -3.89 -2.05
C GLY A 69 -5.21 -4.61 -3.30
N VAL A 70 -5.88 -3.89 -4.21
CA VAL A 70 -6.28 -4.40 -5.53
C VAL A 70 -5.11 -4.36 -6.52
N VAL A 71 -4.31 -3.28 -6.51
CA VAL A 71 -3.19 -3.08 -7.44
C VAL A 71 -2.02 -4.02 -7.17
N ALA A 72 -1.75 -4.31 -5.90
CA ALA A 72 -0.64 -5.13 -5.46
C ALA A 72 -1.09 -6.11 -4.36
N PRO A 73 -1.89 -7.13 -4.74
CA PRO A 73 -2.52 -8.03 -3.79
C PRO A 73 -1.52 -8.98 -3.13
N LEU A 74 -0.39 -9.30 -3.78
CA LEU A 74 0.64 -10.16 -3.20
C LEU A 74 1.38 -9.46 -2.06
N SER A 75 1.86 -8.22 -2.27
CA SER A 75 2.49 -7.42 -1.22
C SER A 75 1.51 -7.05 -0.11
N SER A 76 0.25 -6.76 -0.46
CA SER A 76 -0.79 -6.50 0.54
C SER A 76 -1.13 -7.76 1.38
N ALA A 77 -1.15 -8.94 0.78
CA ALA A 77 -1.30 -10.18 1.53
C ALA A 77 -0.05 -10.52 2.35
N PHE A 78 1.14 -10.18 1.84
CA PHE A 78 2.41 -10.37 2.54
C PHE A 78 2.48 -9.53 3.82
N SER A 79 1.86 -8.34 3.86
CA SER A 79 1.80 -7.52 5.07
C SER A 79 0.99 -8.14 6.22
N LEU A 80 0.32 -9.28 6.00
CA LEU A 80 -0.30 -10.08 7.06
C LEU A 80 0.73 -10.89 7.87
N LEU A 81 1.94 -11.07 7.32
CA LEU A 81 3.05 -11.60 8.09
C LEU A 81 3.55 -10.49 9.02
N ASP A 82 3.75 -10.84 10.28
CA ASP A 82 4.42 -9.97 11.26
C ASP A 82 5.86 -10.46 11.41
N PRO A 83 6.86 -9.85 10.74
CA PRO A 83 8.24 -10.32 10.75
C PRO A 83 8.87 -10.28 12.15
N VAL A 84 8.37 -9.42 13.04
CA VAL A 84 8.87 -9.28 14.40
C VAL A 84 8.43 -10.46 15.25
N ARG A 85 7.21 -10.96 15.04
CA ARG A 85 6.68 -12.15 15.72
C ARG A 85 7.13 -13.46 15.08
N LEU A 86 7.41 -13.47 13.79
CA LEU A 86 7.77 -14.66 13.01
C LEU A 86 9.30 -14.82 12.90
N ARG A 87 9.99 -14.96 14.04
CA ARG A 87 11.45 -15.14 14.08
C ARG A 87 11.89 -16.60 14.04
N ASP A 88 11.05 -17.49 14.53
CA ASP A 88 11.38 -18.91 14.70
C ASP A 88 10.67 -19.80 13.67
N GLY A 89 11.16 -21.04 13.56
CA GLY A 89 10.58 -22.06 12.70
C GLY A 89 10.76 -21.77 11.20
N GLU A 90 9.89 -22.37 10.39
CA GLU A 90 9.91 -22.22 8.94
C GLU A 90 9.67 -20.78 8.45
N PRO A 91 8.70 -19.99 9.01
CA PRO A 91 8.51 -18.60 8.60
C PRO A 91 9.75 -17.73 8.86
N GLY A 92 10.41 -17.91 10.01
CA GLY A 92 11.64 -17.19 10.34
C GLY A 92 12.77 -17.50 9.36
N ARG A 93 12.94 -18.78 8.99
CA ARG A 93 13.91 -19.22 7.98
C ARG A 93 13.62 -18.61 6.60
N ALA A 94 12.36 -18.62 6.18
CA ALA A 94 11.96 -18.03 4.90
C ALA A 94 12.22 -16.52 4.85
N LEU A 95 11.88 -15.78 5.92
CA LEU A 95 12.18 -14.34 6.01
C LEU A 95 13.69 -14.07 6.07
N ALA A 96 14.47 -14.91 6.75
CA ALA A 96 15.92 -14.80 6.79
C ALA A 96 16.55 -15.04 5.41
N GLN A 97 16.10 -16.06 4.68
CA GLN A 97 16.52 -16.30 3.31
C GLN A 97 16.16 -15.10 2.40
N MET A 98 14.92 -14.60 2.49
CA MET A 98 14.50 -13.44 1.73
C MET A 98 15.39 -12.22 1.98
N ARG A 99 15.77 -11.93 3.24
CA ARG A 99 16.71 -10.84 3.56
C ARG A 99 18.08 -11.05 2.91
N THR A 100 18.58 -12.28 2.87
CA THR A 100 19.85 -12.61 2.21
C THR A 100 19.76 -12.39 0.70
N GLU A 101 18.67 -12.84 0.07
CA GLU A 101 18.46 -12.68 -1.37
C GLU A 101 18.29 -11.22 -1.78
N LEU A 102 17.54 -10.42 -1.00
CA LEU A 102 17.38 -8.99 -1.23
C LEU A 102 18.72 -8.22 -1.17
N ARG A 103 19.69 -8.70 -0.38
CA ARG A 103 21.05 -8.11 -0.34
C ARG A 103 21.96 -8.62 -1.45
N ALA A 104 21.54 -9.63 -2.18
CA ALA A 104 22.30 -10.29 -3.22
C ALA A 104 21.48 -10.32 -4.52
N THR A 105 21.16 -11.50 -5.03
CA THR A 105 20.32 -11.68 -6.23
C THR A 105 19.00 -12.31 -5.81
N PRO A 106 17.86 -11.61 -5.99
CA PRO A 106 16.54 -12.15 -5.70
C PRO A 106 16.23 -13.43 -6.50
N SER A 107 15.67 -14.45 -5.84
CA SER A 107 15.04 -15.57 -6.52
C SER A 107 13.70 -15.15 -7.16
N GLY A 108 13.09 -16.04 -7.95
CA GLY A 108 11.79 -15.78 -8.59
C GLY A 108 10.69 -15.29 -7.62
N PRO A 109 10.46 -15.96 -6.47
CA PRO A 109 9.52 -15.49 -5.45
C PRO A 109 9.84 -14.08 -4.93
N VAL A 110 11.10 -13.84 -4.56
CA VAL A 110 11.51 -12.57 -3.96
C VAL A 110 11.42 -11.44 -4.97
N GLN A 111 11.81 -11.67 -6.23
CA GLN A 111 11.64 -10.71 -7.31
C GLN A 111 10.16 -10.37 -7.54
N SER A 112 9.27 -11.37 -7.50
CA SER A 112 7.83 -11.15 -7.65
C SER A 112 7.27 -10.26 -6.53
N LEU A 113 7.75 -10.43 -5.29
CA LEU A 113 7.41 -9.54 -4.18
C LEU A 113 8.00 -8.14 -4.35
N VAL A 114 9.22 -8.00 -4.84
CA VAL A 114 9.86 -6.70 -5.12
C VAL A 114 9.07 -5.93 -6.17
N ASP A 115 8.67 -6.59 -7.26
CA ASP A 115 7.91 -5.98 -8.34
C ASP A 115 6.51 -5.55 -7.88
N ASP A 116 5.82 -6.41 -7.11
CA ASP A 116 4.50 -6.08 -6.57
C ASP A 116 4.57 -4.97 -5.51
N PHE A 117 5.64 -4.94 -4.70
CA PHE A 117 5.89 -3.90 -3.71
C PHE A 117 6.13 -2.55 -4.38
N ALA A 118 6.90 -2.51 -5.46
CA ALA A 118 7.08 -1.31 -6.27
C ALA A 118 5.72 -0.80 -6.82
N ARG A 119 4.88 -1.68 -7.36
CA ARG A 119 3.54 -1.33 -7.86
C ARG A 119 2.64 -0.77 -6.75
N TYR A 120 2.67 -1.37 -5.56
CA TYR A 120 1.96 -0.87 -4.38
C TYR A 120 2.34 0.58 -4.10
N HIS A 121 3.65 0.87 -4.02
CA HIS A 121 4.17 2.19 -3.71
C HIS A 121 3.94 3.21 -4.82
N VAL A 122 4.01 2.82 -6.10
CA VAL A 122 3.61 3.67 -7.24
C VAL A 122 2.16 4.12 -7.08
N ALA A 123 1.25 3.20 -6.75
CA ALA A 123 -0.16 3.55 -6.53
C ALA A 123 -0.31 4.57 -5.40
N VAL A 124 0.43 4.41 -4.31
CA VAL A 124 0.46 5.37 -3.19
C VAL A 124 0.96 6.74 -3.66
N VAL A 125 2.08 6.78 -4.40
CA VAL A 125 2.69 8.02 -4.93
C VAL A 125 1.70 8.77 -5.83
N VAL A 126 1.03 8.08 -6.75
CA VAL A 126 0.06 8.71 -7.67
C VAL A 126 -1.13 9.27 -6.89
N MET A 127 -1.74 8.48 -6.02
CA MET A 127 -2.93 8.90 -5.27
C MET A 127 -2.61 10.03 -4.29
N ALA A 128 -1.52 9.92 -3.53
CA ALA A 128 -1.09 10.94 -2.58
C ALA A 128 -0.65 12.22 -3.32
N GLY A 129 0.05 12.12 -4.45
CA GLY A 129 0.45 13.26 -5.26
C GLY A 129 -0.75 14.03 -5.84
N VAL A 130 -1.75 13.32 -6.36
CA VAL A 130 -3.01 13.93 -6.81
C VAL A 130 -3.72 14.62 -5.65
N LEU A 131 -3.82 13.96 -4.49
CA LEU A 131 -4.43 14.56 -3.30
C LEU A 131 -3.70 15.84 -2.87
N THR A 132 -2.37 15.83 -2.85
CA THR A 132 -1.55 17.01 -2.54
C THR A 132 -1.84 18.16 -3.50
N ALA A 133 -1.87 17.90 -4.82
CA ALA A 133 -2.17 18.93 -5.82
C ALA A 133 -3.56 19.55 -5.62
N VAL A 134 -4.57 18.71 -5.37
CA VAL A 134 -5.94 19.14 -5.09
C VAL A 134 -6.00 20.00 -3.83
N LEU A 135 -5.35 19.57 -2.73
CA LEU A 135 -5.33 20.32 -1.48
C LEU A 135 -4.62 21.67 -1.62
N VAL A 136 -3.50 21.73 -2.36
CA VAL A 136 -2.80 23.00 -2.65
C VAL A 136 -3.72 23.97 -3.38
N VAL A 137 -4.43 23.50 -4.41
CA VAL A 137 -5.40 24.32 -5.16
C VAL A 137 -6.51 24.85 -4.24
N PHE A 138 -7.04 24.03 -3.33
CA PHE A 138 -8.04 24.45 -2.37
C PHE A 138 -7.50 25.43 -1.32
N ALA A 139 -6.28 25.23 -0.83
CA ALA A 139 -5.61 26.15 0.10
C ALA A 139 -5.43 27.53 -0.54
N VAL A 140 -4.97 27.60 -1.79
CA VAL A 140 -4.84 28.84 -2.56
C VAL A 140 -6.19 29.52 -2.77
N ARG A 141 -7.24 28.76 -3.11
CA ARG A 141 -8.60 29.31 -3.25
C ARG A 141 -9.15 29.86 -1.93
N ALA A 142 -8.96 29.15 -0.83
CA ALA A 142 -9.39 29.61 0.50
C ALA A 142 -8.65 30.90 0.90
N TRP A 143 -7.34 30.98 0.62
CA TRP A 143 -6.54 32.18 0.85
C TRP A 143 -7.07 33.38 0.04
N ARG A 144 -7.36 33.19 -1.25
CA ARG A 144 -7.93 34.25 -2.12
C ARG A 144 -9.32 34.72 -1.70
N GLN A 145 -10.05 33.91 -0.94
CA GLN A 145 -11.37 34.25 -0.38
C GLN A 145 -11.28 34.80 1.05
N ASP A 146 -10.08 35.16 1.51
CA ASP A 146 -9.76 35.63 2.87
C ASP A 146 -10.14 34.64 3.99
N ARG A 147 -10.29 33.35 3.65
CA ARG A 147 -10.56 32.26 4.60
C ARG A 147 -9.26 31.69 5.16
N ARG A 148 -8.45 32.55 5.80
CA ARG A 148 -7.06 32.24 6.20
C ARG A 148 -6.90 31.00 7.09
N ARG A 149 -7.81 30.80 8.07
CA ARG A 149 -7.79 29.61 8.94
C ARG A 149 -7.95 28.30 8.16
N TRP A 150 -8.88 28.29 7.19
CA TRP A 150 -9.11 27.15 6.31
C TRP A 150 -7.94 26.93 5.36
N ALA A 151 -7.37 28.01 4.80
CA ALA A 151 -6.18 27.93 3.96
C ALA A 151 -5.00 27.28 4.69
N ALA A 152 -4.75 27.68 5.94
CA ALA A 152 -3.69 27.10 6.77
C ALA A 152 -3.94 25.61 7.08
N ALA A 153 -5.17 25.25 7.47
CA ALA A 153 -5.53 23.85 7.74
C ALA A 153 -5.40 22.96 6.49
N THR A 154 -5.87 23.43 5.33
CA THR A 154 -5.76 22.69 4.06
C THR A 154 -4.31 22.57 3.61
N LEU A 155 -3.49 23.60 3.80
CA LEU A 155 -2.07 23.55 3.48
C LEU A 155 -1.33 22.55 4.38
N ALA A 156 -1.64 22.51 5.67
CA ALA A 156 -1.07 21.51 6.58
C ALA A 156 -1.40 20.07 6.12
N ALA A 157 -2.66 19.82 5.72
CA ALA A 157 -3.03 18.53 5.14
C ALA A 157 -2.28 18.21 3.84
N ALA A 158 -2.06 19.22 2.98
CA ALA A 158 -1.29 19.06 1.74
C ALA A 158 0.18 18.70 2.04
N VAL A 159 0.79 19.30 3.06
CA VAL A 159 2.15 18.97 3.50
C VAL A 159 2.22 17.53 3.97
N VAL A 160 1.28 17.06 4.79
CA VAL A 160 1.23 15.66 5.24
C VAL A 160 1.13 14.70 4.05
N ALA A 161 0.21 14.95 3.11
CA ALA A 161 0.10 14.13 1.90
C ALA A 161 1.37 14.19 1.02
N GLY A 162 2.03 15.35 0.97
CA GLY A 162 3.31 15.53 0.28
C GLY A 162 4.44 14.70 0.90
N VAL A 163 4.51 14.65 2.24
CA VAL A 163 5.48 13.81 2.97
C VAL A 163 5.21 12.33 2.69
N VAL A 164 3.94 11.90 2.70
CA VAL A 164 3.58 10.53 2.32
C VAL A 164 4.05 10.24 0.89
N THR A 165 3.78 11.13 -0.06
CA THR A 165 4.23 10.99 -1.45
C THR A 165 5.75 10.82 -1.53
N ALA A 166 6.51 11.71 -0.87
CA ALA A 166 7.97 11.69 -0.86
C ALA A 166 8.53 10.40 -0.24
N ALA A 167 7.97 9.95 0.89
CA ALA A 167 8.38 8.70 1.54
C ALA A 167 8.16 7.48 0.64
N ASN A 168 7.10 7.48 -0.18
CA ASN A 168 6.77 6.36 -1.06
C ASN A 168 7.51 6.41 -2.40
N ILE A 169 8.05 7.56 -2.82
CA ILE A 169 8.91 7.67 -4.01
C ILE A 169 10.17 6.82 -3.80
N THR A 170 10.80 6.88 -2.63
CA THR A 170 11.99 6.06 -2.34
C THR A 170 11.68 4.58 -2.45
N ASN A 171 10.56 4.10 -1.89
CA ASN A 171 10.15 2.70 -1.99
C ASN A 171 9.77 2.27 -3.42
N THR A 172 9.45 3.23 -4.30
CA THR A 172 9.21 2.98 -5.73
C THR A 172 10.51 2.84 -6.50
N LEU A 173 11.48 3.70 -6.22
CA LEU A 173 12.76 3.75 -6.94
C LEU A 173 13.76 2.71 -6.42
N ASP A 174 13.67 2.36 -5.14
CA ASP A 174 14.48 1.33 -4.48
C ASP A 174 13.58 0.40 -3.64
N PRO A 175 12.77 -0.45 -4.30
CA PRO A 175 11.84 -1.36 -3.62
C PRO A 175 12.55 -2.42 -2.77
N VAL A 176 13.77 -2.81 -3.15
CA VAL A 176 14.58 -3.79 -2.42
C VAL A 176 14.92 -3.26 -1.03
N ARG A 177 15.41 -2.03 -0.94
CA ARG A 177 15.69 -1.39 0.34
C ARG A 177 14.43 -1.23 1.19
N GLY A 178 13.34 -0.77 0.60
CA GLY A 178 12.07 -0.62 1.33
C GLY A 178 11.55 -1.95 1.90
N LEU A 179 11.67 -3.04 1.13
CA LEU A 179 11.26 -4.37 1.59
C LEU A 179 12.22 -4.94 2.66
N LEU A 180 13.52 -4.64 2.58
CA LEU A 180 14.49 -4.97 3.62
C LEU A 180 14.15 -4.26 4.94
N ASP A 181 13.80 -2.97 4.90
CA ASP A 181 13.39 -2.22 6.08
C ASP A 181 12.11 -2.81 6.69
N PHE A 182 11.14 -3.18 5.84
CA PHE A 182 9.89 -3.83 6.28
C PHE A 182 10.13 -5.18 6.99
N VAL A 183 11.00 -6.04 6.45
CA VAL A 183 11.26 -7.39 7.01
C VAL A 183 12.36 -7.43 8.07
N GLY A 184 13.21 -6.41 8.10
CA GLY A 184 14.19 -6.20 9.16
C GLY A 184 13.55 -5.84 10.49
N GLY A 185 12.38 -5.19 10.45
CA GLY A 185 11.78 -4.55 11.61
C GLY A 185 12.66 -3.38 12.03
N SER A 186 12.30 -2.18 11.60
CA SER A 186 12.92 -0.93 12.10
C SER A 186 12.93 -0.88 13.62
#